data_AF-A0A172Z545-F1
#
_entry.id   AF-A0A172Z545-F1
#
_cell.length_a   1.000
_cell.length_b   1.000
_cell.length_c   1.000
_cell.angle_alpha   90.00
_cell.angle_beta   90.00
_cell.angle_gamma   90.00
#
_symmetry.space_group_name_H-M   'P 1'
#
loop_
_entity.id
_entity.type
_entity.pdbx_description
1 polymer ?
#
loop_
_entity_poly.entity_id
_entity_poly.type
_entity_poly.pdbx_seq_one_letter_code
_entity_poly.pdbx_strand_id
1 'polypeptide(L)'
;MSKATQNSPAALFTVIDGISTEDLLVNLTETLASAHALACDFAFDLEGSRREGALGIAQLIEVSRLLAERALDDMGPPSESEPGKF
;
A
#
# COMPACT_ATOMS: atom_id res chain seq x y z
N MET A 1 6.57 31.90 31.32
CA MET A 1 6.97 30.93 30.29
C MET A 1 5.74 30.09 29.96
N SER A 2 5.06 30.37 28.85
CA SER A 2 3.87 29.62 28.42
C SER A 2 4.32 28.35 27.69
N LYS A 3 3.97 27.18 28.24
CA LYS A 3 4.19 25.88 27.59
C LYS A 3 3.30 25.84 26.36
N ALA A 4 3.90 25.92 25.18
CA ALA A 4 3.19 25.74 23.92
C ALA A 4 2.70 24.28 23.87
N THR A 5 1.39 24.09 23.92
CA THR A 5 0.77 22.81 23.59
C THR A 5 1.06 22.56 22.12
N GLN A 6 2.03 21.69 21.82
CA GLN A 6 2.22 21.17 20.47
C GLN A 6 0.93 20.44 20.09
N ASN A 7 0.12 21.12 19.30
CA ASN A 7 -1.07 20.56 18.68
C ASN A 7 -0.61 19.69 17.51
N SER A 8 0.07 18.58 17.80
CA SER A 8 0.32 17.56 16.79
C SER A 8 -1.05 17.05 16.33
N PRO A 9 -1.32 17.01 15.01
CA PRO A 9 -2.55 16.42 14.51
C PRO A 9 -2.70 15.03 15.12
N ALA A 10 -3.80 14.78 15.83
CA ALA A 10 -4.07 13.46 16.37
C ALA A 10 -4.24 12.51 15.18
N ALA A 11 -3.23 11.70 14.90
CA ALA A 11 -3.33 10.66 13.89
C ALA A 11 -4.38 9.64 14.37
N LEU A 12 -5.46 9.49 13.60
CA LEU A 12 -6.50 8.50 13.90
C LEU A 12 -6.02 7.06 13.62
N PHE A 13 -5.08 6.91 12.70
CA PHE A 13 -4.48 5.63 12.31
C PHE A 13 -2.96 5.78 12.22
N THR A 14 -2.25 4.73 12.66
CA THR A 14 -0.79 4.61 12.50
C THR A 14 -0.46 3.17 12.10
N VAL A 15 0.63 2.99 11.35
CA VAL A 15 1.26 1.68 11.21
C VAL A 15 1.99 1.39 12.53
N ILE A 16 1.93 0.15 13.00
CA ILE A 16 2.64 -0.24 14.23
C ILE A 16 4.13 -0.39 13.93
N ASP A 17 4.98 0.01 14.88
CA ASP A 17 6.43 -0.20 14.77
C ASP A 17 6.78 -1.70 14.81
N GLY A 18 7.91 -2.07 14.20
CA GLY A 18 8.44 -3.44 14.24
C GLY A 18 7.81 -4.43 13.26
N ILE A 19 6.92 -3.99 12.37
CA ILE A 19 6.46 -4.79 11.23
C ILE A 19 7.61 -4.95 10.23
N SER A 20 7.74 -6.16 9.67
CA SER A 20 8.75 -6.44 8.65
C SER A 20 8.46 -5.67 7.36
N THR A 21 9.50 -5.29 6.61
CA THR A 21 9.31 -4.68 5.28
C THR A 21 8.50 -5.60 4.35
N GLU A 22 8.63 -6.92 4.50
CA GLU A 22 7.87 -7.94 3.76
C GLU A 22 6.37 -7.79 4.01
N ASP A 23 5.95 -7.81 5.28
CA ASP A 23 4.54 -7.65 5.65
C ASP A 23 3.97 -6.29 5.19
N LEU A 24 4.78 -5.22 5.26
CA LEU A 24 4.38 -3.90 4.74
C LEU A 24 4.14 -3.93 3.23
N LEU A 25 5.03 -4.58 2.47
CA LEU A 25 4.92 -4.66 1.01
C LEU A 25 3.81 -5.61 0.55
N VAL A 26 3.55 -6.70 1.28
CA VAL A 26 2.39 -7.56 1.06
C VAL A 26 1.10 -6.76 1.25
N ASN A 27 0.94 -6.10 2.40
CA ASN A 27 -0.25 -5.29 2.68
C ASN A 27 -0.41 -4.13 1.68
N LEU A 28 0.70 -3.51 1.23
CA LEU A 28 0.68 -2.50 0.17
C LEU A 28 0.15 -3.09 -1.15
N THR A 29 0.65 -4.25 -1.56
CA THR A 29 0.24 -4.91 -2.81
C THR A 29 -1.24 -5.27 -2.80
N GLU A 30 -1.76 -5.79 -1.68
CA GLU A 30 -3.19 -6.08 -1.49
C GLU A 30 -4.05 -4.81 -1.50
N THR A 31 -3.56 -3.73 -0.88
CA THR A 31 -4.23 -2.42 -0.89
C THR A 31 -4.30 -1.86 -2.31
N LEU A 32 -3.22 -1.95 -3.08
CA LEU A 32 -3.16 -1.51 -4.47
C LEU A 32 -4.07 -2.36 -5.38
N ALA A 33 -4.10 -3.68 -5.18
CA ALA A 33 -5.03 -4.55 -5.90
C ALA A 33 -6.50 -4.17 -5.65
N SER A 34 -6.83 -3.86 -4.39
CA SER A 34 -8.18 -3.39 -4.01
C SER A 34 -8.50 -2.04 -4.66
N ALA A 35 -7.56 -1.10 -4.64
CA ALA A 35 -7.73 0.21 -5.27
C ALA A 35 -7.88 0.10 -6.80
N HIS A 36 -7.13 -0.79 -7.44
CA HIS A 36 -7.24 -1.06 -8.88
C HIS A 36 -8.63 -1.60 -9.24
N ALA A 37 -9.13 -2.57 -8.47
CA ALA A 37 -10.46 -3.13 -8.67
C ALA A 37 -11.55 -2.05 -8.55
N LEU A 38 -11.47 -1.19 -7.52
CA LEU A 38 -12.40 -0.07 -7.34
C LEU A 38 -12.31 0.97 -8.47
N ALA A 39 -11.10 1.30 -8.93
CA ALA A 39 -10.91 2.25 -10.03
C ALA A 39 -11.50 1.70 -11.34
N CYS A 40 -11.32 0.40 -11.61
CA CYS A 40 -11.94 -0.28 -12.74
C CYS A 40 -13.46 -0.33 -12.63
N ASP A 41 -13.98 -0.67 -11.45
CA ASP A 41 -15.43 -0.71 -11.18
C ASP A 41 -16.05 0.67 -11.42
N PHE A 42 -15.46 1.71 -10.83
CA PHE A 42 -15.92 3.09 -11.00
C PHE A 42 -15.81 3.59 -12.44
N ALA A 43 -14.86 3.10 -13.24
CA ALA A 43 -14.75 3.46 -14.65
C ALA A 43 -15.98 3.01 -15.47
N PHE A 44 -16.70 1.95 -15.06
CA PHE A 44 -17.93 1.51 -15.74
C PHE A 44 -19.08 2.50 -15.58
N ASP A 45 -19.12 3.26 -14.48
CA ASP A 45 -20.14 4.28 -14.21
C ASP A 45 -19.84 5.62 -14.92
N LEU A 46 -18.71 5.72 -15.63
CA LEU A 46 -18.24 6.94 -16.28
C LEU A 46 -18.26 6.85 -17.81
N GLU A 47 -18.29 8.02 -18.44
CA GLU A 47 -18.28 8.17 -19.90
C GLU A 47 -17.20 9.16 -20.36
N GLY A 48 -16.82 9.02 -21.64
CA GLY A 48 -15.86 9.89 -22.32
C GLY A 48 -14.53 10.03 -21.57
N SER A 49 -14.02 11.26 -21.51
CA SER A 49 -12.72 11.56 -20.90
C SER A 49 -12.63 11.24 -19.40
N ARG A 50 -13.76 11.20 -18.67
CA ARG A 50 -13.76 10.81 -17.26
C ARG A 50 -13.46 9.32 -17.08
N ARG A 51 -14.05 8.48 -17.94
CA ARG A 51 -13.74 7.03 -17.97
C ARG A 51 -12.29 6.79 -18.33
N GLU A 52 -11.80 7.50 -19.35
CA GLU A 52 -10.38 7.43 -19.75
C GLU A 52 -9.46 7.83 -18.59
N GLY A 53 -9.80 8.90 -17.86
CA GLY A 53 -9.08 9.30 -16.66
C GLY A 53 -9.09 8.24 -15.56
N ALA A 54 -10.24 7.62 -15.28
CA ALA A 54 -10.35 6.54 -14.28
C ALA A 54 -9.53 5.31 -14.66
N LEU A 55 -9.54 4.92 -15.94
CA LEU A 55 -8.68 3.83 -16.44
C LEU A 55 -7.20 4.19 -16.39
N GLY A 56 -6.84 5.44 -16.64
CA GLY A 56 -5.46 5.93 -16.46
C GLY A 56 -5.01 5.84 -15.00
N ILE A 57 -5.88 6.15 -14.04
CA ILE A 57 -5.62 5.95 -12.61
C ILE A 57 -5.43 4.47 -12.31
N ALA A 58 -6.31 3.60 -12.81
CA ALA A 58 -6.16 2.15 -12.65
C ALA A 58 -4.79 1.68 -13.18
N GLN A 59 -4.38 2.14 -14.36
CA GLN A 59 -3.06 1.80 -14.91
C GLN A 59 -1.90 2.25 -14.01
N LEU A 60 -1.96 3.45 -13.42
CA LEU A 60 -0.92 3.92 -12.48
C LEU A 60 -0.89 3.11 -11.19
N ILE A 61 -2.05 2.69 -10.68
CA ILE A 61 -2.16 1.80 -9.52
C ILE A 61 -1.52 0.46 -9.83
N GLU A 62 -1.82 -0.14 -11.00
CA GLU A 62 -1.25 -1.43 -11.39
C GLU A 62 0.27 -1.35 -11.57
N VAL A 63 0.78 -0.27 -12.18
CA VAL A 63 2.24 -0.04 -12.26
C VAL A 63 2.86 0.03 -10.86
N SER A 64 2.21 0.73 -9.93
CA SER A 64 2.70 0.81 -8.54
C SER A 64 2.71 -0.55 -7.85
N ARG A 65 1.69 -1.38 -8.13
CA ARG A 65 1.58 -2.75 -7.61
C ARG A 65 2.72 -3.62 -8.11
N LEU A 66 2.99 -3.60 -9.41
CA LEU A 66 4.11 -4.34 -10.03
C LEU A 66 5.48 -3.93 -9.45
N LEU A 67 5.68 -2.64 -9.17
CA LEU A 67 6.91 -2.16 -8.52
C LEU A 67 7.03 -2.68 -7.07
N ALA A 68 5.92 -2.72 -6.32
CA ALA A 68 5.89 -3.24 -4.96
C ALA A 68 6.12 -4.76 -4.92
N GLU A 69 5.50 -5.52 -5.83
CA GLU A 69 5.73 -6.96 -6.00
C GLU A 69 7.20 -7.24 -6.34
N ARG A 70 7.79 -6.46 -7.25
CA ARG A 70 9.21 -6.62 -7.58
C ARG A 70 10.12 -6.34 -6.38
N ALA A 71 9.80 -5.33 -5.58
CA ALA A 71 10.54 -5.02 -4.36
C ALA A 71 10.39 -6.12 -3.30
N LEU A 72 9.22 -6.77 -3.22
CA LEU A 72 8.97 -7.91 -2.35
C LEU A 72 9.82 -9.12 -2.78
N ASP A 73 9.81 -9.45 -4.08
CA ASP A 73 10.61 -10.54 -4.65
C ASP A 73 12.12 -10.35 -4.43
N ASP A 74 12.60 -9.10 -4.48
CA ASP A 74 14.02 -8.77 -4.26
C ASP A 74 14.49 -8.96 -2.81
N MET A 75 13.58 -9.13 -1.84
CA MET A 75 13.96 -9.41 -0.45
C MET A 75 14.38 -10.87 -0.22
N GLY A 76 14.21 -11.74 -1.22
CA GLY A 76 14.57 -13.16 -1.13
C GLY A 76 13.69 -13.94 -0.15
N PRO A 77 13.90 -15.27 -0.02
CA PRO A 77 13.16 -16.06 0.96
C PRO A 77 13.48 -15.58 2.38
N PRO A 78 12.51 -15.58 3.31
CA PRO A 78 12.77 -15.28 4.70
C PRO A 78 13.88 -16.19 5.19
N SER A 79 14.89 -15.62 5.87
CA SER A 79 15.95 -16.41 6.48
C SER A 79 15.28 -17.48 7.35
N GLU A 80 15.48 -18.76 7.04
CA GLU A 80 14.99 -19.85 7.88
C GLU A 80 15.42 -19.57 9.32
N SER A 81 14.47 -19.15 10.16
CA SER A 81 14.71 -19.06 11.59
C SER A 81 15.01 -20.47 12.06
N GLU A 82 16.23 -20.71 12.53
CA GLU A 82 16.66 -22.03 12.99
C GLU A 82 15.60 -22.68 13.89
N PRO A 83 15.17 -23.92 13.58
CA PRO A 83 14.27 -24.64 14.45
C PRO A 83 15.05 -25.08 15.70
N GLY A 84 14.90 -24.34 16.80
CA GLY A 84 15.31 -24.82 18.11
C GLY A 84 16.01 -23.78 18.97
N LYS A 85 15.23 -22.96 19.66
CA LYS A 85 15.58 -22.46 21.00
C LYS A 85 14.29 -22.36 21.83
N PHE A 86 13.97 -23.48 22.47
CA PHE A 86 13.19 -23.51 23.70
C PHE A 86 14.14 -23.85 24.84
#